data_AF-A0A843U3I4-F1
#
_entry.id   AF-A0A843U3I4-F1
#
_cell.length_a   1.000
_cell.length_b   1.000
_cell.length_c   1.000
_cell.angle_alpha   90.00
_cell.angle_beta   90.00
_cell.angle_gamma   90.00
#
_symmetry.space_group_name_H-M   'P 1'
#
loop_
_entity.id
_entity.type
_entity.pdbx_description
1 polymer ?
#
loop_
_entity_poly.entity_id
_entity_poly.type
_entity_poly.pdbx_seq_one_letter_code
_entity_poly.pdbx_strand_id
1 'polypeptide(L)'
;MKRGNKEASGLRLVRADAASSQHVPRGLRVVSGVNNSNNVFFKTTNTNAGSHQLWESKTKSAHPPSSDVEGWRAGRRRQKADCGGRAGGRRMAETDSHTGVANGCHVDGAEMNGGIPPLQKLIIDTDPGIDDSMTILMAFQMRELEIVGLTTVFGNVHTEDATRNALLLCEVAGHPDVPVAEGSQEPLKGGKPRVADFVHGSDGLGNIHLPPPKGQKIEKTASEFLVEKVSEYPGSVSILALGPLTNLALAIKRDSSFASKVKRIVILGGAFFAAGNVNPAAEANIYGDPEAADVVFTSGADIVVVGINITTQVKFTDDDLAELRSSKGRHAQFICDMCKFYRDWHVKSDGVHGIFLHDPVSFLALVRPDLFTFKKGVVRVETQGICVGHTLLDQGLKKWNTSNPWTGFSPISVAWTVDVPGVLSFIRNLLMKP
;
A
#
# COMPACT_ATOMS: atom_id res chain seq x y z
N MET A 1 -67.18 26.88 -40.31
CA MET A 1 -66.32 25.69 -40.54
C MET A 1 -65.31 25.56 -39.40
N LYS A 2 -65.29 24.36 -38.79
CA LYS A 2 -64.23 23.65 -38.03
C LYS A 2 -63.04 24.40 -37.38
N ARG A 3 -63.06 24.34 -36.03
CA ARG A 3 -62.10 23.70 -35.07
C ARG A 3 -60.57 23.85 -35.21
N GLY A 4 -59.93 24.08 -34.05
CA GLY A 4 -58.66 23.49 -33.60
C GLY A 4 -57.50 24.50 -33.45
N ASN A 5 -56.59 24.43 -32.48
CA ASN A 5 -56.38 23.51 -31.37
C ASN A 5 -55.41 24.17 -30.35
N LYS A 6 -55.57 23.86 -29.06
CA LYS A 6 -54.56 24.17 -28.01
C LYS A 6 -53.38 23.23 -28.20
N GLU A 7 -52.14 23.72 -28.11
CA GLU A 7 -50.96 22.85 -27.94
C GLU A 7 -50.35 23.00 -26.55
N ALA A 8 -50.18 21.84 -25.94
CA ALA A 8 -49.64 21.59 -24.62
C ALA A 8 -48.12 21.41 -24.69
N SER A 9 -47.47 21.77 -23.59
CA SER A 9 -46.07 21.52 -23.26
C SER A 9 -45.67 20.04 -23.47
N GLY A 10 -44.81 19.78 -24.45
CA GLY A 10 -44.24 18.46 -24.71
C GLY A 10 -43.04 18.16 -23.81
N LEU A 11 -43.15 17.13 -22.97
CA LEU A 11 -41.99 16.40 -22.44
C LEU A 11 -41.30 15.66 -23.61
N ARG A 12 -40.01 15.90 -23.82
CA ARG A 12 -39.18 15.04 -24.67
C ARG A 12 -38.86 13.75 -23.90
N LEU A 13 -39.39 12.62 -24.37
CA LEU A 13 -38.91 11.29 -24.03
C LEU A 13 -37.62 11.03 -24.81
N VAL A 14 -36.49 10.91 -24.11
CA VAL A 14 -35.26 10.35 -24.67
C VAL A 14 -35.30 8.84 -24.43
N ARG A 15 -35.39 8.05 -25.50
CA ARG A 15 -35.15 6.59 -25.46
C ARG A 15 -33.64 6.38 -25.39
N ALA A 16 -33.18 5.73 -24.33
CA ALA A 16 -31.87 5.09 -24.33
C ALA A 16 -32.06 3.64 -24.78
N ASP A 17 -31.47 3.27 -25.92
CA ASP A 17 -31.37 1.89 -26.36
C ASP A 17 -30.36 1.16 -25.45
N ALA A 18 -30.87 0.31 -24.57
CA ALA A 18 -30.06 -0.59 -23.77
C ALA A 18 -29.94 -1.94 -24.51
N ALA A 19 -28.81 -2.16 -25.16
CA ALA A 19 -28.40 -3.48 -25.62
C ALA A 19 -27.56 -4.18 -24.53
N SER A 20 -27.97 -5.43 -24.22
CA SER A 20 -27.27 -6.51 -23.52
C SER A 20 -26.78 -6.31 -22.08
N SER A 21 -27.60 -6.75 -21.11
CA SER A 21 -27.32 -7.93 -20.26
C SER A 21 -28.44 -8.11 -19.21
N GLN A 22 -28.86 -9.37 -19.03
CA GLN A 22 -30.08 -9.75 -18.34
C GLN A 22 -29.85 -9.99 -16.85
N HIS A 23 -30.58 -9.28 -15.97
CA HIS A 23 -31.46 -9.85 -14.93
C HIS A 23 -32.14 -8.71 -14.14
N VAL A 24 -33.17 -8.10 -14.73
CA VAL A 24 -34.13 -7.27 -13.98
C VAL A 24 -35.39 -8.12 -13.76
N PRO A 25 -35.88 -8.30 -12.52
CA PRO A 25 -37.13 -9.02 -12.27
C PRO A 25 -38.29 -8.40 -13.05
N ARG A 26 -39.09 -9.22 -13.75
CA ARG A 26 -40.28 -8.75 -14.47
C ARG A 26 -41.24 -8.05 -13.50
N GLY A 27 -41.47 -6.74 -13.70
CA GLY A 27 -42.50 -5.97 -12.96
C GLY A 27 -42.05 -4.62 -12.40
N LEU A 28 -40.75 -4.29 -12.42
CA LEU A 28 -40.26 -2.97 -12.00
C LEU A 28 -40.20 -2.00 -13.18
N ARG A 29 -40.89 -0.86 -13.08
CA ARG A 29 -40.62 0.31 -13.93
C ARG A 29 -39.97 1.41 -13.08
N VAL A 30 -38.83 1.91 -13.55
CA VAL A 30 -38.15 3.08 -12.99
C VAL A 30 -38.36 4.24 -13.96
N VAL A 31 -38.93 5.34 -13.47
CA VAL A 31 -39.04 6.60 -14.22
C VAL A 31 -38.24 7.65 -13.49
N SER A 32 -37.27 8.25 -14.19
CA SER A 32 -36.52 9.42 -13.72
C SER A 32 -37.06 10.69 -14.36
N GLY A 33 -37.12 11.77 -13.60
CA GLY A 33 -37.50 13.10 -14.09
C GLY A 33 -36.75 14.21 -13.35
N VAL A 34 -36.60 15.35 -14.01
CA VAL A 34 -35.98 16.56 -13.47
C VAL A 34 -37.09 17.61 -13.32
N ASN A 35 -37.20 18.24 -12.14
CA ASN A 35 -38.16 19.32 -11.95
C ASN A 35 -37.54 20.70 -12.28
N ASN A 36 -38.37 21.76 -12.34
CA ASN A 36 -37.95 23.14 -12.67
C ASN A 36 -36.94 23.77 -11.68
N SER A 37 -36.55 23.04 -10.63
CA SER A 37 -35.55 23.42 -9.63
C SER A 37 -34.30 22.52 -9.69
N ASN A 38 -34.09 21.81 -10.80
CA ASN A 38 -32.94 20.93 -11.08
C ASN A 38 -32.75 19.74 -10.11
N ASN A 39 -33.78 19.38 -9.35
CA ASN A 39 -33.73 18.17 -8.53
C ASN A 39 -34.11 16.95 -9.37
N VAL A 40 -33.28 15.90 -9.27
CA VAL A 40 -33.51 14.59 -9.90
C VAL A 40 -34.31 13.72 -8.95
N PHE A 41 -35.41 13.14 -9.42
CA PHE A 41 -36.20 12.19 -8.65
C PHE A 41 -36.39 10.88 -9.39
N PHE A 42 -36.44 9.79 -8.62
CA PHE A 42 -36.69 8.45 -9.10
C PHE A 42 -38.04 7.95 -8.56
N LYS A 43 -38.89 7.45 -9.45
CA LYS A 43 -40.14 6.80 -9.07
C LYS A 43 -40.10 5.33 -9.50
N THR A 44 -40.18 4.44 -8.52
CA THR A 44 -40.33 2.99 -8.71
C THR A 44 -41.79 2.60 -8.55
N THR A 45 -42.37 1.97 -9.57
CA THR A 45 -43.71 1.37 -9.46
C THR A 45 -43.63 -0.13 -9.69
N ASN A 46 -44.17 -0.90 -8.74
CA ASN A 46 -44.35 -2.34 -8.84
C ASN A 46 -45.82 -2.63 -9.15
N THR A 47 -46.12 -3.23 -10.29
CA THR A 47 -47.51 -3.46 -10.75
C THR A 47 -48.14 -4.75 -10.21
N ASN A 48 -47.47 -5.50 -9.33
CA ASN A 48 -47.96 -6.80 -8.83
C ASN A 48 -48.39 -6.82 -7.35
N ALA A 49 -48.60 -5.67 -6.70
CA ALA A 49 -49.18 -5.64 -5.36
C ALA A 49 -50.24 -4.54 -5.26
N GLY A 50 -51.48 -4.93 -4.93
CA GLY A 50 -52.62 -4.04 -4.72
C GLY A 50 -52.51 -3.21 -3.43
N SER A 51 -51.47 -2.39 -3.31
CA SER A 51 -51.37 -1.37 -2.26
C SER A 51 -50.45 -0.22 -2.71
N HIS A 52 -50.97 1.01 -2.71
CA HIS A 52 -50.20 2.22 -2.95
C HIS A 52 -49.54 2.66 -1.63
N GLN A 53 -48.22 2.56 -1.53
CA GLN A 53 -47.44 3.28 -0.49
C GLN A 53 -46.56 4.34 -1.17
N LEU A 54 -46.73 5.61 -0.77
CA LEU A 54 -45.84 6.70 -1.10
C LEU A 54 -44.66 6.72 -0.12
N TRP A 55 -43.44 6.82 -0.65
CA TRP A 55 -42.26 7.17 0.15
C TRP A 55 -41.68 8.46 -0.42
N GLU A 56 -41.80 9.56 0.33
CA GLU A 56 -41.09 10.82 0.05
C GLU A 56 -39.84 10.88 0.94
N SER A 57 -38.65 10.85 0.34
CA SER A 57 -37.43 11.30 1.01
C SER A 57 -37.14 12.74 0.58
N LYS A 58 -37.16 13.67 1.54
CA LYS A 58 -36.75 15.07 1.33
C LYS A 58 -35.32 15.25 1.83
N THR A 59 -34.36 15.30 0.92
CA THR A 59 -33.02 15.81 1.24
C THR A 59 -32.99 17.32 1.00
N LYS A 60 -32.93 18.11 2.07
CA LYS A 60 -32.61 19.55 2.00
C LYS A 60 -31.10 19.71 1.93
N SER A 61 -30.60 20.36 0.88
CA SER A 61 -29.24 20.90 0.84
C SER A 61 -29.17 22.13 1.76
N ALA A 62 -28.17 22.18 2.63
CA ALA A 62 -27.85 23.35 3.43
C ALA A 62 -26.47 23.87 2.99
N HIS A 63 -26.44 25.12 2.52
CA HIS A 63 -25.21 25.90 2.34
C HIS A 63 -24.75 26.47 3.70
N PRO A 64 -23.44 26.65 3.94
CA PRO A 64 -22.95 27.26 5.18
C PRO A 64 -22.95 28.80 5.09
N PRO A 65 -23.22 29.52 6.19
CA PRO A 65 -22.93 30.94 6.26
C PRO A 65 -21.50 31.20 6.77
N SER A 66 -20.94 32.29 6.26
CA SER A 66 -19.66 32.92 6.63
C SER A 66 -19.74 33.74 7.93
N SER A 67 -18.53 34.07 8.43
CA SER A 67 -18.12 35.12 9.39
C SER A 67 -18.45 34.92 10.88
N ASP A 68 -17.42 34.69 11.72
CA ASP A 68 -16.76 35.74 12.51
C ASP A 68 -15.64 35.20 13.42
N VAL A 69 -14.55 35.96 13.50
CA VAL A 69 -13.33 35.70 14.26
C VAL A 69 -13.33 36.60 15.49
N GLU A 70 -13.51 36.05 16.68
CA GLU A 70 -13.13 36.73 17.94
C GLU A 70 -12.60 35.75 19.01
N GLY A 71 -11.33 35.97 19.38
CA GLY A 71 -10.87 36.10 20.76
C GLY A 71 -10.99 34.92 21.73
N TRP A 72 -9.97 34.05 21.79
CA TRP A 72 -9.70 33.22 22.98
C TRP A 72 -8.60 33.85 23.84
N ARG A 73 -8.95 34.38 25.01
CA ARG A 73 -8.02 34.76 26.08
C ARG A 73 -7.95 33.68 27.15
N ALA A 74 -6.72 33.39 27.56
CA ALA A 74 -6.32 32.43 28.57
C ALA A 74 -6.82 32.78 29.98
N GLY A 75 -7.18 31.74 30.76
CA GLY A 75 -7.46 31.83 32.20
C GLY A 75 -6.76 30.71 32.96
N ARG A 76 -5.53 30.96 33.43
CA ARG A 76 -4.87 30.16 34.47
C ARG A 76 -5.54 30.43 35.82
N ARG A 77 -5.92 29.40 36.56
CA ARG A 77 -6.08 29.49 38.03
C ARG A 77 -5.33 28.36 38.72
N ARG A 78 -4.31 28.78 39.49
CA ARG A 78 -3.71 28.03 40.59
C ARG A 78 -4.67 28.11 41.78
N GLN A 79 -4.79 27.01 42.53
CA GLN A 79 -5.13 27.07 43.95
C GLN A 79 -4.09 26.27 44.75
N LYS A 80 -3.65 26.89 45.84
CA LYS A 80 -2.72 26.43 46.87
C LYS A 80 -3.47 26.47 48.20
N ALA A 81 -2.93 25.72 49.16
CA ALA A 81 -3.22 25.71 50.61
C ALA A 81 -4.48 24.89 51.01
N ASP A 82 -4.49 24.16 52.13
CA ASP A 82 -3.73 24.39 53.35
C ASP A 82 -3.51 23.13 54.21
N CYS A 83 -2.52 23.24 55.10
CA CYS A 83 -2.11 22.24 56.08
C CYS A 83 -2.95 22.33 57.38
N GLY A 84 -3.11 21.21 58.08
CA GLY A 84 -3.63 21.18 59.46
C GLY A 84 -3.38 19.82 60.10
N GLY A 85 -2.38 19.74 60.98
CA GLY A 85 -1.95 18.50 61.63
C GLY A 85 -2.73 18.15 62.90
N ARG A 86 -2.56 16.90 63.36
CA ARG A 86 -2.47 16.56 64.79
C ARG A 86 -1.84 15.17 64.99
N ALA A 87 -1.02 15.12 66.02
CA ALA A 87 -0.17 14.02 66.44
C ALA A 87 -0.92 12.91 67.20
N GLY A 88 -0.37 11.71 67.19
CA GLY A 88 -0.74 10.60 68.08
C GLY A 88 0.14 9.38 67.79
N GLY A 89 1.22 9.23 68.55
CA GLY A 89 2.18 8.14 68.37
C GLY A 89 1.75 6.82 68.99
N ARG A 90 2.22 5.72 68.38
CA ARG A 90 2.76 4.55 69.09
C ARG A 90 3.55 3.67 68.10
N ARG A 91 4.77 3.30 68.50
CA ARG A 91 5.71 2.43 67.77
C ARG A 91 5.27 0.98 67.84
N MET A 92 5.56 0.23 66.78
CA MET A 92 6.23 -1.09 66.70
C MET A 92 6.24 -1.43 65.19
N ALA A 93 7.36 -1.22 64.51
CA ALA A 93 8.32 -2.27 64.15
C ALA A 93 7.88 -3.02 62.88
N GLU A 94 8.31 -2.52 61.71
CA GLU A 94 8.73 -3.38 60.62
C GLU A 94 9.56 -2.57 59.61
N THR A 95 10.57 -3.24 59.10
CA THR A 95 11.66 -2.77 58.26
C THR A 95 11.17 -2.52 56.83
N ASP A 96 11.37 -1.33 56.29
CA ASP A 96 11.40 -1.12 54.84
C ASP A 96 12.43 -0.06 54.47
N SER A 97 13.55 -0.55 53.94
CA SER A 97 14.64 0.23 53.37
C SER A 97 14.18 0.92 52.08
N HIS A 98 14.24 2.25 52.10
CA HIS A 98 14.30 3.06 50.89
C HIS A 98 15.58 2.75 50.11
N THR A 99 15.43 2.11 48.97
CA THR A 99 16.34 2.30 47.82
C THR A 99 15.49 2.40 46.57
N GLY A 100 15.36 3.62 46.04
CA GLY A 100 14.93 3.84 44.68
C GLY A 100 15.96 3.22 43.74
N VAL A 101 15.66 2.03 43.22
CA VAL A 101 16.45 1.39 42.19
C VAL A 101 15.96 1.94 40.85
N ALA A 102 16.71 2.91 40.32
CA ALA A 102 16.78 3.12 38.89
C ALA A 102 17.44 1.87 38.30
N ASN A 103 16.65 0.99 37.67
CA ASN A 103 17.20 -0.09 36.86
C ASN A 103 17.77 0.53 35.58
N GLY A 104 19.04 0.91 35.65
CA GLY A 104 19.89 1.12 34.50
C GLY A 104 19.95 -0.17 33.70
N CYS A 105 19.65 -0.09 32.41
CA CYS A 105 19.97 -1.15 31.48
C CYS A 105 21.50 -1.32 31.50
N HIS A 106 21.96 -2.44 32.05
CA HIS A 106 23.32 -2.91 31.82
C HIS A 106 23.49 -3.11 30.33
N VAL A 107 24.23 -2.18 29.72
CA VAL A 107 24.95 -2.43 28.47
C VAL A 107 26.10 -3.35 28.83
N ASP A 108 25.91 -4.64 28.57
CA ASP A 108 27.04 -5.56 28.49
C ASP A 108 27.96 -5.03 27.40
N GLY A 109 29.18 -4.68 27.81
CA GLY A 109 30.27 -4.29 26.94
C GLY A 109 30.67 -5.49 26.07
N ALA A 110 29.99 -5.64 24.94
CA ALA A 110 30.49 -6.43 23.84
C ALA A 110 31.69 -5.68 23.25
N GLU A 111 32.85 -6.31 23.35
CA GLU A 111 34.06 -5.92 22.65
C GLU A 111 33.73 -5.59 21.19
N MET A 112 34.05 -4.36 20.78
CA MET A 112 33.97 -3.91 19.40
C MET A 112 35.05 -4.62 18.58
N ASN A 113 34.82 -5.90 18.29
CA ASN A 113 35.49 -6.58 17.19
C ASN A 113 35.11 -5.85 15.91
N GLY A 114 36.07 -5.18 15.28
CA GLY A 114 35.94 -4.45 14.02
C GLY A 114 35.67 -5.35 12.81
N GLY A 115 34.85 -6.39 12.98
CA GLY A 115 34.30 -7.18 11.89
C GLY A 115 33.24 -6.37 11.16
N ILE A 116 33.30 -6.41 9.82
CA ILE A 116 32.24 -5.88 8.97
C ILE A 116 30.94 -6.58 9.37
N PRO A 117 29.87 -5.86 9.73
CA PRO A 117 28.59 -6.50 10.06
C PRO A 117 28.14 -7.36 8.88
N PRO A 118 27.57 -8.55 9.13
CA PRO A 118 27.18 -9.45 8.05
C PRO A 118 26.17 -8.78 7.13
N LEU A 119 26.39 -8.91 5.81
CA LEU A 119 25.49 -8.37 4.79
C LEU A 119 24.08 -8.95 4.97
N GLN A 120 23.08 -8.07 4.83
CA GLN A 120 21.69 -8.49 4.87
C GLN A 120 21.29 -9.06 3.51
N LYS A 121 21.00 -10.36 3.47
CA LYS A 121 20.52 -11.05 2.26
C LYS A 121 19.10 -10.60 1.92
N LEU A 122 18.93 -10.11 0.70
CA LEU A 122 17.67 -9.58 0.20
C LEU A 122 17.30 -10.26 -1.12
N ILE A 123 16.05 -10.71 -1.21
CA ILE A 123 15.37 -10.99 -2.49
C ILE A 123 14.33 -9.89 -2.70
N ILE A 124 14.24 -9.37 -3.92
CA ILE A 124 13.22 -8.38 -4.29
C ILE A 124 12.24 -9.07 -5.25
N ASP A 125 10.98 -9.19 -4.85
CA ASP A 125 9.87 -9.69 -5.67
C ASP A 125 9.13 -8.47 -6.24
N THR A 126 9.19 -8.28 -7.55
CA THR A 126 8.93 -6.98 -8.20
C THR A 126 8.28 -7.16 -9.57
N ASP A 127 7.59 -6.14 -10.04
CA ASP A 127 6.95 -6.08 -11.34
C ASP A 127 7.43 -4.84 -12.10
N PRO A 128 8.75 -4.72 -12.42
CA PRO A 128 9.42 -3.44 -12.51
C PRO A 128 8.70 -2.37 -13.34
N GLY A 129 8.03 -1.49 -12.60
CA GLY A 129 7.62 -0.16 -12.97
C GLY A 129 8.68 0.88 -12.63
N ILE A 130 8.29 2.14 -12.76
CA ILE A 130 9.17 3.31 -12.58
C ILE A 130 9.67 3.44 -11.13
N ASP A 131 8.80 3.24 -10.14
CA ASP A 131 9.09 3.24 -8.70
C ASP A 131 9.81 1.97 -8.23
N ASP A 132 9.45 0.78 -8.73
CA ASP A 132 10.26 -0.43 -8.55
C ASP A 132 11.71 -0.21 -8.99
N SER A 133 11.88 0.37 -10.19
CA SER A 133 13.19 0.62 -10.79
C SER A 133 14.04 1.52 -9.91
N MET A 134 13.44 2.59 -9.35
CA MET A 134 14.11 3.45 -8.38
C MET A 134 14.58 2.65 -7.16
N THR A 135 13.74 1.76 -6.66
CA THR A 135 14.01 0.94 -5.48
C THR A 135 15.11 -0.09 -5.71
N ILE A 136 15.09 -0.78 -6.85
CA ILE A 136 16.12 -1.75 -7.24
C ILE A 136 17.48 -1.07 -7.35
N LEU A 137 17.54 0.10 -8.00
CA LEU A 137 18.78 0.88 -8.12
C LEU A 137 19.27 1.38 -6.77
N MET A 138 18.37 1.83 -5.88
CA MET A 138 18.71 2.17 -4.49
C MET A 138 19.29 0.97 -3.73
N ALA A 139 18.67 -0.20 -3.86
CA ALA A 139 19.11 -1.41 -3.18
C ALA A 139 20.54 -1.81 -3.60
N PHE A 140 20.87 -1.74 -4.90
CA PHE A 140 22.22 -1.99 -5.39
C PHE A 140 23.27 -0.96 -4.94
N GLN A 141 22.86 0.25 -4.55
CA GLN A 141 23.77 1.27 -4.02
C GLN A 141 24.11 1.12 -2.52
N MET A 142 23.39 0.25 -1.80
CA MET A 142 23.63 -0.05 -0.38
C MET A 142 24.67 -1.17 -0.22
N ARG A 143 25.74 -0.88 0.51
CA ARG A 143 26.85 -1.84 0.69
C ARG A 143 26.56 -2.88 1.76
N GLU A 144 25.56 -2.62 2.59
CA GLU A 144 25.12 -3.46 3.69
C GLU A 144 24.15 -4.56 3.21
N LEU A 145 23.72 -4.50 1.94
CA LEU A 145 22.81 -5.46 1.32
C LEU A 145 23.56 -6.39 0.38
N GLU A 146 23.19 -7.66 0.44
CA GLU A 146 23.51 -8.66 -0.57
C GLU A 146 22.23 -9.00 -1.32
N ILE A 147 22.11 -8.52 -2.55
CA ILE A 147 20.97 -8.84 -3.41
C ILE A 147 21.16 -10.26 -3.94
N VAL A 148 20.45 -11.21 -3.34
CA VAL A 148 20.54 -12.64 -3.64
C VAL A 148 19.91 -12.94 -5.02
N GLY A 149 18.91 -12.16 -5.41
CA GLY A 149 18.23 -12.27 -6.70
C GLY A 149 17.01 -11.39 -6.77
N LEU A 150 16.49 -11.25 -7.98
CA LEU A 150 15.20 -10.63 -8.26
C LEU A 150 14.21 -11.72 -8.67
N THR A 151 12.98 -11.65 -8.19
CA THR A 151 11.86 -12.43 -8.70
C THR A 151 10.86 -11.52 -9.36
N THR A 152 10.33 -11.91 -10.52
CA THR A 152 9.41 -11.05 -11.28
C THR A 152 7.97 -11.53 -11.27
N VAL A 153 7.02 -10.61 -11.23
CA VAL A 153 5.58 -10.87 -11.26
C VAL A 153 4.88 -9.87 -12.18
N PHE A 154 3.62 -10.12 -12.51
CA PHE A 154 2.78 -9.15 -13.22
C PHE A 154 2.32 -8.04 -12.26
N GLY A 155 1.91 -6.89 -12.78
CA GLY A 155 1.28 -5.82 -12.02
C GLY A 155 1.32 -4.51 -12.80
N ASN A 156 2.41 -3.77 -12.71
CA ASN A 156 2.67 -2.59 -13.53
C ASN A 156 2.76 -2.95 -15.01
N VAL A 157 3.38 -4.10 -15.30
CA VAL A 157 3.49 -4.69 -16.64
C VAL A 157 3.19 -6.19 -16.61
N HIS A 158 3.19 -6.84 -17.78
CA HIS A 158 3.12 -8.30 -17.85
C HIS A 158 4.43 -8.92 -17.32
N THR A 159 4.36 -10.14 -16.78
CA THR A 159 5.52 -10.78 -16.13
C THR A 159 6.74 -10.89 -17.05
N GLU A 160 6.54 -11.12 -18.35
CA GLU A 160 7.64 -11.18 -19.34
C GLU A 160 8.35 -9.82 -19.48
N ASP A 161 7.60 -8.72 -19.50
CA ASP A 161 8.14 -7.37 -19.52
C ASP A 161 8.81 -7.01 -18.20
N ALA A 162 8.23 -7.43 -17.07
CA ALA A 162 8.82 -7.29 -15.75
C ALA A 162 10.19 -8.00 -15.68
N THR A 163 10.28 -9.23 -16.20
CA THR A 163 11.54 -9.97 -16.31
C THR A 163 12.56 -9.24 -17.17
N ARG A 164 12.14 -8.74 -18.35
CA ARG A 164 13.00 -7.96 -19.24
C ARG A 164 13.54 -6.71 -18.53
N ASN A 165 12.68 -6.00 -17.81
CA ASN A 165 13.04 -4.80 -17.07
C ASN A 165 13.98 -5.11 -15.91
N ALA A 166 13.73 -6.17 -15.13
CA ALA A 166 14.60 -6.58 -14.02
C ALA A 166 16.03 -6.91 -14.51
N LEU A 167 16.16 -7.66 -15.60
CA LEU A 167 17.46 -7.96 -16.23
C LEU A 167 18.19 -6.69 -16.65
N LEU A 168 17.47 -5.76 -17.29
CA LEU A 168 18.01 -4.49 -17.73
C LEU A 168 18.47 -3.62 -16.54
N LEU A 169 17.70 -3.59 -15.46
CA LEU A 169 18.05 -2.85 -14.24
C LEU A 169 19.28 -3.44 -13.56
N CYS A 170 19.44 -4.78 -13.54
CA CYS A 170 20.68 -5.42 -13.10
C CYS A 170 21.89 -4.97 -13.94
N GLU A 171 21.76 -4.90 -15.27
CA GLU A 171 22.82 -4.39 -16.15
C GLU A 171 23.13 -2.91 -15.89
N VAL A 172 22.10 -2.06 -15.79
CA VAL A 172 22.23 -0.63 -15.50
C VAL A 172 22.90 -0.40 -14.15
N ALA A 173 22.59 -1.22 -13.14
CA ALA A 173 23.21 -1.17 -11.82
C ALA A 173 24.67 -1.65 -11.80
N GLY A 174 25.15 -2.31 -12.86
CA GLY A 174 26.48 -2.92 -12.92
C GLY A 174 26.56 -4.30 -12.24
N HIS A 175 25.42 -4.97 -12.08
CA HIS A 175 25.29 -6.28 -11.44
C HIS A 175 24.60 -7.31 -12.36
N PRO A 176 25.11 -7.54 -13.59
CA PRO A 176 24.44 -8.40 -14.57
C PRO A 176 24.35 -9.88 -14.16
N ASP A 177 25.19 -10.32 -13.21
CA ASP A 177 25.24 -11.70 -12.74
C ASP A 177 24.20 -12.02 -11.65
N VAL A 178 23.45 -11.02 -11.18
CA VAL A 178 22.38 -11.23 -10.19
C VAL A 178 21.25 -12.02 -10.84
N PRO A 179 20.85 -13.18 -10.27
CA PRO A 179 19.85 -14.03 -10.88
C PRO A 179 18.48 -13.35 -10.89
N VAL A 180 17.81 -13.41 -12.04
CA VAL A 180 16.42 -12.99 -12.21
C VAL A 180 15.58 -14.24 -12.49
N ALA A 181 14.64 -14.56 -11.60
CA ALA A 181 13.75 -15.70 -11.73
C ALA A 181 12.34 -15.24 -12.09
N GLU A 182 11.83 -15.70 -13.23
CA GLU A 182 10.50 -15.33 -13.69
C GLU A 182 9.41 -16.05 -12.90
N GLY A 183 8.40 -15.29 -12.47
CA GLY A 183 7.30 -15.80 -11.67
C GLY A 183 6.02 -16.08 -12.43
N SER A 184 4.90 -16.00 -11.72
CA SER A 184 3.59 -16.31 -12.31
C SER A 184 3.20 -15.30 -13.39
N GLN A 185 2.56 -15.77 -14.46
CA GLN A 185 1.97 -14.94 -15.50
C GLN A 185 0.52 -14.52 -15.21
N GLU A 186 -0.08 -15.10 -14.17
CA GLU A 186 -1.47 -14.88 -13.77
C GLU A 186 -1.65 -14.96 -12.25
N PRO A 187 -2.71 -14.34 -11.68
CA PRO A 187 -3.03 -14.48 -10.27
C PRO A 187 -3.41 -15.93 -9.94
N LEU A 188 -3.45 -16.28 -8.65
CA LEU A 188 -3.76 -17.65 -8.19
C LEU A 188 -5.10 -18.19 -8.67
N LYS A 189 -6.10 -17.33 -8.89
CA LYS A 189 -7.42 -17.73 -9.42
C LYS A 189 -7.43 -17.95 -10.95
N GLY A 190 -6.30 -17.68 -11.61
CA GLY A 190 -6.13 -17.72 -13.06
C GLY A 190 -6.70 -16.51 -13.80
N GLY A 191 -6.36 -16.41 -15.08
CA GLY A 191 -6.87 -15.39 -15.99
C GLY A 191 -5.88 -14.28 -16.29
N LYS A 192 -6.11 -13.54 -17.38
CA LYS A 192 -5.19 -12.50 -17.83
C LYS A 192 -5.14 -11.36 -16.79
N PRO A 193 -3.96 -11.05 -16.21
CA PRO A 193 -3.84 -9.96 -15.26
C PRO A 193 -4.11 -8.62 -15.94
N ARG A 194 -4.65 -7.68 -15.17
CA ARG A 194 -4.72 -6.28 -15.57
C ARG A 194 -3.37 -5.65 -15.26
N VAL A 195 -2.85 -4.87 -16.20
CA VAL A 195 -1.57 -4.17 -16.05
C VAL A 195 -1.77 -2.66 -16.00
N ALA A 196 -0.87 -1.94 -15.32
CA ALA A 196 -0.92 -0.49 -15.14
C ALA A 196 -0.04 0.28 -16.15
N ASP A 197 -0.12 -0.11 -17.42
CA ASP A 197 0.64 0.50 -18.54
C ASP A 197 0.34 2.01 -18.72
N PHE A 198 -0.86 2.45 -18.35
CA PHE A 198 -1.25 3.86 -18.34
C PHE A 198 -0.53 4.71 -17.27
N VAL A 199 0.08 4.07 -16.27
CA VAL A 199 0.88 4.71 -15.21
C VAL A 199 2.37 4.59 -15.49
N HIS A 200 2.83 3.42 -15.94
CA HIS A 200 4.27 3.11 -16.08
C HIS A 200 4.77 3.09 -17.53
N GLY A 201 3.89 3.31 -18.51
CA GLY A 201 4.21 3.23 -19.92
C GLY A 201 4.07 1.81 -20.48
N SER A 202 4.07 1.71 -21.80
CA SER A 202 3.89 0.43 -22.51
C SER A 202 5.05 -0.55 -22.30
N ASP A 203 6.24 -0.03 -21.97
CA ASP A 203 7.44 -0.81 -21.64
C ASP A 203 7.68 -0.97 -20.13
N GLY A 204 6.82 -0.36 -19.28
CA GLY A 204 6.98 -0.30 -17.82
C GLY A 204 8.01 0.70 -17.30
N LEU A 205 8.79 1.33 -18.19
CA LEU A 205 9.90 2.23 -17.82
C LEU A 205 9.66 3.66 -18.32
N GLY A 206 8.41 4.08 -18.46
CA GLY A 206 8.06 5.43 -18.89
C GLY A 206 8.26 5.69 -20.37
N ASN A 207 8.26 4.64 -21.21
CA ASN A 207 8.49 4.71 -22.66
C ASN A 207 9.83 5.33 -23.04
N ILE A 208 10.88 5.00 -22.29
CA ILE A 208 12.25 5.42 -22.64
C ILE A 208 12.89 4.51 -23.68
N HIS A 209 12.24 3.39 -24.06
CA HIS A 209 12.58 2.55 -25.22
C HIS A 209 14.04 2.10 -25.27
N LEU A 210 14.51 1.51 -24.18
CA LEU A 210 15.86 0.98 -24.06
C LEU A 210 16.07 -0.27 -24.93
N PRO A 211 17.33 -0.56 -25.34
CA PRO A 211 17.64 -1.82 -25.95
C PRO A 211 17.33 -3.00 -25.01
N PRO A 212 17.02 -4.18 -25.56
CA PRO A 212 16.81 -5.38 -24.74
C PRO A 212 18.08 -5.74 -23.94
N PRO A 213 17.92 -6.33 -22.74
CA PRO A 213 19.05 -6.79 -21.94
C PRO A 213 19.82 -7.90 -22.67
N LYS A 214 21.11 -8.01 -22.37
CA LYS A 214 21.99 -9.10 -22.80
C LYS A 214 21.87 -10.34 -21.90
N GLY A 215 21.53 -10.13 -20.63
CA GLY A 215 21.30 -11.19 -19.65
C GLY A 215 20.09 -12.06 -19.96
N GLN A 216 20.00 -13.20 -19.28
CA GLN A 216 18.86 -14.11 -19.37
C GLN A 216 18.35 -14.44 -17.97
N LYS A 217 17.03 -14.65 -17.85
CA LYS A 217 16.44 -15.22 -16.64
C LYS A 217 17.01 -16.61 -16.36
N ILE A 218 17.03 -17.01 -15.10
CA ILE A 218 17.34 -18.39 -14.74
C ILE A 218 16.18 -19.32 -15.09
N GLU A 219 16.43 -20.63 -15.21
CA GLU A 219 15.39 -21.62 -15.56
C GLU A 219 14.36 -21.83 -14.44
N LYS A 220 14.74 -21.59 -13.19
CA LYS A 220 13.84 -21.78 -12.04
C LYS A 220 12.73 -20.73 -12.03
N THR A 221 11.53 -21.17 -11.69
CA THR A 221 10.43 -20.23 -11.42
C THR A 221 10.72 -19.41 -10.16
N ALA A 222 10.19 -18.18 -10.07
CA ALA A 222 10.35 -17.32 -8.90
C ALA A 222 10.04 -18.03 -7.57
N SER A 223 8.93 -18.78 -7.53
CA SER A 223 8.51 -19.49 -6.33
C SER A 223 9.45 -20.66 -5.96
N GLU A 224 10.13 -21.29 -6.94
CA GLU A 224 11.17 -22.31 -6.66
C GLU A 224 12.44 -21.65 -6.13
N PHE A 225 12.85 -20.56 -6.77
CA PHE A 225 13.99 -19.76 -6.36
C PHE A 225 13.83 -19.22 -4.93
N LEU A 226 12.65 -18.71 -4.57
CA LEU A 226 12.32 -18.27 -3.22
C LEU A 226 12.50 -19.40 -2.20
N VAL A 227 11.88 -20.57 -2.44
CA VAL A 227 11.95 -21.72 -1.52
C VAL A 227 13.38 -22.22 -1.37
N GLU A 228 14.13 -22.30 -2.47
CA GLU A 228 15.54 -22.68 -2.46
C GLU A 228 16.36 -21.73 -1.61
N LYS A 229 16.34 -20.43 -1.91
CA LYS A 229 17.21 -19.44 -1.24
C LYS A 229 16.86 -19.25 0.23
N VAL A 230 15.59 -19.27 0.58
CA VAL A 230 15.16 -19.22 1.98
C VAL A 230 15.56 -20.51 2.72
N SER A 231 15.58 -21.67 2.06
CA SER A 231 16.04 -22.93 2.67
C SER A 231 17.56 -23.06 2.74
N GLU A 232 18.28 -22.44 1.81
CA GLU A 232 19.75 -22.36 1.80
C GLU A 232 20.26 -21.49 2.96
N TYR A 233 19.53 -20.43 3.31
CA TYR A 233 19.88 -19.49 4.40
C TYR A 233 18.71 -19.23 5.37
N PRO A 234 18.26 -20.26 6.13
CA PRO A 234 17.14 -20.12 7.04
C PRO A 234 17.40 -19.03 8.10
N GLY A 235 16.40 -18.20 8.36
CA GLY A 235 16.43 -17.06 9.28
C GLY A 235 17.24 -15.86 8.77
N SER A 236 17.81 -15.92 7.56
CA SER A 236 18.76 -14.90 7.09
C SER A 236 18.28 -14.09 5.88
N VAL A 237 17.42 -14.66 5.02
CA VAL A 237 16.91 -13.97 3.82
C VAL A 237 15.68 -13.13 4.16
N SER A 238 15.76 -11.84 3.91
CA SER A 238 14.60 -10.95 3.86
C SER A 238 14.06 -10.86 2.43
N ILE A 239 12.75 -10.70 2.31
CA ILE A 239 12.06 -10.52 1.02
C ILE A 239 11.40 -9.14 1.03
N LEU A 240 11.66 -8.34 0.00
CA LEU A 240 10.92 -7.12 -0.30
C LEU A 240 9.94 -7.43 -1.43
N ALA A 241 8.66 -7.49 -1.13
CA ALA A 241 7.60 -7.69 -2.12
C ALA A 241 7.03 -6.34 -2.54
N LEU A 242 7.26 -5.99 -3.80
CA LEU A 242 6.92 -4.72 -4.45
C LEU A 242 5.72 -4.84 -5.39
N GLY A 243 5.36 -6.07 -5.79
CA GLY A 243 4.21 -6.35 -6.63
C GLY A 243 3.15 -7.27 -6.00
N PRO A 244 2.20 -7.78 -6.81
CA PRO A 244 1.25 -8.81 -6.41
C PRO A 244 1.92 -10.05 -5.77
N LEU A 245 1.33 -10.52 -4.67
CA LEU A 245 1.94 -11.50 -3.77
C LEU A 245 1.91 -12.96 -4.27
N THR A 246 1.64 -13.17 -5.56
CA THR A 246 1.43 -14.49 -6.16
C THR A 246 2.63 -15.40 -5.98
N ASN A 247 3.85 -14.90 -6.24
CA ASN A 247 5.08 -15.69 -6.11
C ASN A 247 5.30 -16.16 -4.66
N LEU A 248 5.07 -15.28 -3.68
CA LEU A 248 5.20 -15.59 -2.26
C LEU A 248 4.14 -16.60 -1.81
N ALA A 249 2.89 -16.43 -2.22
CA ALA A 249 1.82 -17.37 -1.90
C ALA A 249 2.10 -18.77 -2.48
N LEU A 250 2.64 -18.84 -3.70
CA LEU A 250 3.08 -20.10 -4.31
C LEU A 250 4.26 -20.72 -3.56
N ALA A 251 5.23 -19.92 -3.11
CA ALA A 251 6.34 -20.41 -2.29
C ALA A 251 5.87 -21.00 -0.95
N ILE A 252 4.96 -20.31 -0.25
CA ILE A 252 4.34 -20.79 1.00
C ILE A 252 3.55 -22.09 0.78
N LYS A 253 2.81 -22.20 -0.33
CA LYS A 253 2.08 -23.42 -0.69
C LYS A 253 3.01 -24.57 -1.07
N ARG A 254 4.17 -24.29 -1.66
CA ARG A 254 5.16 -25.29 -2.06
C ARG A 254 5.92 -25.85 -0.85
N ASP A 255 6.27 -25.01 0.12
CA ASP A 255 6.99 -25.41 1.32
C ASP A 255 6.30 -24.83 2.57
N SER A 256 5.63 -25.70 3.34
CA SER A 256 4.92 -25.32 4.56
C SER A 256 5.83 -24.76 5.65
N SER A 257 7.15 -24.99 5.58
CA SER A 257 8.12 -24.43 6.50
C SER A 257 8.71 -23.09 6.04
N PHE A 258 8.41 -22.64 4.81
CA PHE A 258 8.91 -21.38 4.23
C PHE A 258 8.68 -20.18 5.14
N ALA A 259 7.47 -20.04 5.67
CA ALA A 259 7.08 -18.93 6.55
C ALA A 259 7.93 -18.87 7.84
N SER A 260 8.40 -20.01 8.35
CA SER A 260 9.28 -20.08 9.52
C SER A 260 10.76 -19.88 9.21
N LYS A 261 11.16 -20.08 7.94
CA LYS A 261 12.55 -19.94 7.50
C LYS A 261 12.87 -18.56 6.97
N VAL A 262 11.91 -17.83 6.41
CA VAL A 262 12.15 -16.45 5.96
C VAL A 262 12.46 -15.55 7.15
N LYS A 263 13.46 -14.69 7.03
CA LYS A 263 13.83 -13.76 8.13
C LYS A 263 12.72 -12.75 8.37
N ARG A 264 12.24 -12.13 7.29
CA ARG A 264 11.17 -11.14 7.27
C ARG A 264 10.68 -10.93 5.84
N ILE A 265 9.39 -10.67 5.69
CA ILE A 265 8.80 -10.20 4.44
C ILE A 265 8.32 -8.76 4.65
N VAL A 266 8.81 -7.82 3.84
CA VAL A 266 8.31 -6.44 3.80
C VAL A 266 7.50 -6.28 2.52
N ILE A 267 6.25 -5.90 2.66
CA ILE A 267 5.26 -5.87 1.58
C ILE A 267 4.86 -4.42 1.32
N LEU A 268 5.04 -3.95 0.08
CA LEU A 268 4.30 -2.80 -0.42
C LEU A 268 2.90 -3.28 -0.81
N GLY A 269 1.89 -2.79 -0.10
CA GLY A 269 0.52 -3.04 -0.51
C GLY A 269 -0.53 -2.79 0.56
N GLY A 270 -1.77 -2.70 0.10
CA GLY A 270 -2.95 -2.50 0.94
C GLY A 270 -3.24 -1.04 1.26
N ALA A 271 -4.46 -0.81 1.74
CA ALA A 271 -4.94 0.48 2.18
C ALA A 271 -5.56 0.33 3.57
N PHE A 272 -4.87 0.82 4.60
CA PHE A 272 -5.33 0.70 5.98
C PHE A 272 -5.95 2.01 6.44
N PHE A 273 -7.29 2.03 6.57
CA PHE A 273 -8.06 3.23 6.94
C PHE A 273 -7.85 4.43 5.98
N ALA A 274 -7.59 4.12 4.71
CA ALA A 274 -7.40 5.08 3.62
C ALA A 274 -8.11 4.57 2.35
N ALA A 275 -8.24 5.42 1.34
CA ALA A 275 -8.74 5.01 0.03
C ALA A 275 -7.67 4.16 -0.71
N GLY A 276 -8.14 3.23 -1.53
CA GLY A 276 -7.29 2.53 -2.51
C GLY A 276 -6.96 3.38 -3.74
N ASN A 277 -6.06 2.89 -4.60
CA ASN A 277 -5.63 3.55 -5.85
C ASN A 277 -6.16 2.87 -7.13
N VAL A 278 -6.60 1.60 -7.07
CA VAL A 278 -7.30 0.95 -8.20
C VAL A 278 -8.77 1.34 -8.19
N ASN A 279 -9.36 1.29 -7.01
CA ASN A 279 -10.71 1.70 -6.72
C ASN A 279 -10.76 2.22 -5.27
N PRO A 280 -11.87 2.80 -4.80
CA PRO A 280 -11.93 3.37 -3.45
C PRO A 280 -11.57 2.41 -2.30
N ALA A 281 -11.66 1.09 -2.51
CA ALA A 281 -11.45 0.07 -1.49
C ALA A 281 -10.08 -0.62 -1.55
N ALA A 282 -9.45 -0.73 -2.72
CA ALA A 282 -8.32 -1.62 -2.93
C ALA A 282 -7.09 -0.93 -3.53
N GLU A 283 -5.94 -1.35 -3.02
CA GLU A 283 -4.62 -0.98 -3.52
C GLU A 283 -4.17 -1.96 -4.61
N ALA A 284 -3.39 -1.49 -5.58
CA ALA A 284 -2.98 -2.20 -6.80
C ALA A 284 -2.39 -3.59 -6.58
N ASN A 285 -1.39 -3.74 -5.72
CA ASN A 285 -0.71 -5.02 -5.53
C ASN A 285 -1.64 -6.06 -4.91
N ILE A 286 -2.43 -5.65 -3.92
CA ILE A 286 -3.41 -6.54 -3.29
C ILE A 286 -4.59 -6.83 -4.22
N TYR A 287 -5.02 -5.86 -5.02
CA TYR A 287 -6.06 -6.07 -6.04
C TYR A 287 -5.59 -7.00 -7.17
N GLY A 288 -4.29 -7.00 -7.48
CA GLY A 288 -3.67 -7.87 -8.48
C GLY A 288 -3.87 -9.35 -8.18
N ASP A 289 -3.70 -9.75 -6.92
CA ASP A 289 -3.98 -11.12 -6.46
C ASP A 289 -4.47 -11.15 -4.99
N PRO A 290 -5.77 -10.88 -4.75
CA PRO A 290 -6.35 -10.85 -3.41
C PRO A 290 -6.24 -12.20 -2.69
N GLU A 291 -6.37 -13.30 -3.44
CA GLU A 291 -6.23 -14.65 -2.91
C GLU A 291 -4.81 -14.93 -2.42
N ALA A 292 -3.79 -14.50 -3.18
CA ALA A 292 -2.40 -14.61 -2.74
C ALA A 292 -2.12 -13.75 -1.51
N ALA A 293 -2.63 -12.52 -1.49
CA ALA A 293 -2.44 -11.62 -0.37
C ALA A 293 -3.02 -12.17 0.94
N ASP A 294 -4.23 -12.75 0.91
CA ASP A 294 -4.82 -13.38 2.10
C ASP A 294 -3.99 -14.60 2.57
N VAL A 295 -3.47 -15.41 1.64
CA VAL A 295 -2.55 -16.52 1.96
C VAL A 295 -1.27 -16.02 2.64
N VAL A 296 -0.65 -14.96 2.11
CA VAL A 296 0.59 -14.42 2.68
C VAL A 296 0.34 -13.79 4.05
N PHE A 297 -0.68 -12.93 4.20
CA PHE A 297 -0.97 -12.28 5.49
C PHE A 297 -1.38 -13.27 6.59
N THR A 298 -1.93 -14.43 6.23
CA THR A 298 -2.30 -15.49 7.18
C THR A 298 -1.26 -16.59 7.35
N SER A 299 -0.11 -16.49 6.70
CA SER A 299 0.93 -17.54 6.67
C SER A 299 1.67 -17.77 7.99
N GLY A 300 1.65 -16.78 8.90
CA GLY A 300 2.41 -16.80 10.14
C GLY A 300 3.89 -16.39 10.02
N ALA A 301 4.34 -15.93 8.85
CA ALA A 301 5.68 -15.34 8.68
C ALA A 301 5.83 -14.00 9.42
N ASP A 302 7.07 -13.57 9.70
CA ASP A 302 7.35 -12.20 10.17
C ASP A 302 7.12 -11.20 9.03
N ILE A 303 5.95 -10.55 9.03
CA ILE A 303 5.50 -9.65 7.97
C ILE A 303 5.42 -8.21 8.47
N VAL A 304 5.96 -7.31 7.65
CA VAL A 304 5.71 -5.86 7.72
C VAL A 304 4.97 -5.44 6.45
N VAL A 305 3.85 -4.74 6.59
CA VAL A 305 3.07 -4.21 5.47
C VAL A 305 3.13 -2.69 5.46
N VAL A 306 3.52 -2.13 4.32
CA VAL A 306 3.59 -0.70 4.05
C VAL A 306 2.49 -0.36 3.06
N GLY A 307 1.35 0.10 3.59
CA GLY A 307 0.19 0.45 2.77
C GLY A 307 0.23 1.86 2.20
N ILE A 308 -0.70 2.13 1.29
CA ILE A 308 -0.85 3.44 0.64
C ILE A 308 -1.18 4.58 1.61
N ASN A 309 -1.74 4.26 2.78
CA ASN A 309 -1.93 5.19 3.90
C ASN A 309 -0.61 5.80 4.41
N ILE A 310 0.53 5.15 4.16
CA ILE A 310 1.87 5.66 4.48
C ILE A 310 2.52 6.28 3.25
N THR A 311 2.55 5.55 2.14
CA THR A 311 3.37 5.93 0.98
C THR A 311 2.90 7.23 0.31
N THR A 312 1.60 7.53 0.34
CA THR A 312 1.06 8.81 -0.18
C THR A 312 1.43 10.05 0.66
N GLN A 313 2.03 9.86 1.84
CA GLN A 313 2.59 10.96 2.62
C GLN A 313 3.98 11.38 2.13
N VAL A 314 4.67 10.51 1.39
CA VAL A 314 6.06 10.69 0.94
C VAL A 314 6.06 10.90 -0.57
N LYS A 315 6.40 12.11 -0.99
CA LYS A 315 6.44 12.50 -2.40
C LYS A 315 7.72 13.25 -2.74
N PHE A 316 8.19 13.05 -3.96
CA PHE A 316 9.08 14.01 -4.61
C PHE A 316 8.23 15.03 -5.35
N THR A 317 8.53 16.31 -5.14
CA THR A 317 7.98 17.42 -5.90
C THR A 317 8.71 17.59 -7.23
N ASP A 318 8.20 18.46 -8.10
CA ASP A 318 8.92 18.86 -9.32
C ASP A 318 10.32 19.42 -9.01
N ASP A 319 10.47 20.16 -7.91
CA ASP A 319 11.77 20.70 -7.47
C ASP A 319 12.73 19.59 -7.04
N ASP A 320 12.22 18.57 -6.34
CA ASP A 320 13.01 17.39 -5.94
C ASP A 320 13.51 16.61 -7.17
N LEU A 321 12.65 16.44 -8.18
CA LEU A 321 13.03 15.79 -9.44
C LEU A 321 14.05 16.62 -10.21
N ALA A 322 13.93 17.96 -10.20
CA ALA A 322 14.90 18.85 -10.82
C ALA A 322 16.26 18.82 -10.09
N GLU A 323 16.25 18.76 -8.76
CA GLU A 323 17.46 18.59 -7.94
C GLU A 323 18.12 17.24 -8.24
N LEU A 324 17.35 16.14 -8.25
CA LEU A 324 17.85 14.81 -8.60
C LEU A 324 18.49 14.84 -9.99
N ARG A 325 17.82 15.42 -10.99
CA ARG A 325 18.35 15.55 -12.34
C ARG A 325 19.65 16.36 -12.41
N SER A 326 19.81 17.35 -11.55
CA SER A 326 21.01 18.20 -11.52
C SER A 326 22.14 17.61 -10.68
N SER A 327 21.89 16.51 -9.97
CA SER A 327 22.85 15.86 -9.09
C SER A 327 23.92 15.06 -9.86
N LYS A 328 24.90 14.55 -9.12
CA LYS A 328 25.92 13.61 -9.62
C LYS A 328 25.52 12.15 -9.38
N GLY A 329 24.25 11.88 -9.10
CA GLY A 329 23.76 10.54 -8.83
C GLY A 329 23.98 9.61 -10.01
N ARG A 330 24.55 8.41 -9.75
CA ARG A 330 24.94 7.45 -10.79
C ARG A 330 23.83 7.14 -11.80
N HIS A 331 22.61 6.99 -11.30
CA HIS A 331 21.43 6.63 -12.08
C HIS A 331 20.43 7.79 -12.18
N ALA A 332 20.81 9.01 -11.79
CA ALA A 332 19.87 10.12 -11.64
C ALA A 332 19.18 10.51 -12.96
N GLN A 333 19.92 10.63 -14.07
CA GLN A 333 19.31 10.94 -15.37
C GLN A 333 18.33 9.85 -15.80
N PHE A 334 18.75 8.59 -15.68
CA PHE A 334 17.94 7.43 -16.02
C PHE A 334 16.61 7.42 -15.25
N ILE A 335 16.67 7.61 -13.92
CA ILE A 335 15.49 7.67 -13.06
C ILE A 335 14.60 8.86 -13.44
N CYS A 336 15.18 10.05 -13.67
CA CYS A 336 14.41 11.24 -14.05
C CYS A 336 13.72 11.10 -15.41
N ASP A 337 14.35 10.42 -16.38
CA ASP A 337 13.75 10.18 -17.70
C ASP A 337 12.54 9.25 -17.60
N MET A 338 12.61 8.18 -16.79
CA MET A 338 11.44 7.35 -16.48
C MET A 338 10.35 8.13 -15.73
N CYS A 339 10.75 8.86 -14.67
CA CYS A 339 9.83 9.58 -13.79
C CYS A 339 9.00 10.66 -14.52
N LYS A 340 9.45 11.15 -15.68
CA LYS A 340 8.68 12.11 -16.47
C LYS A 340 7.28 11.57 -16.81
N PHE A 341 7.19 10.32 -17.28
CA PHE A 341 5.91 9.69 -17.62
C PHE A 341 5.03 9.52 -16.37
N TYR A 342 5.63 9.03 -15.28
CA TYR A 342 4.95 8.82 -14.00
C TYR A 342 4.39 10.11 -13.41
N ARG A 343 5.17 11.19 -13.47
CA ARG A 343 4.80 12.52 -13.01
C ARG A 343 3.67 13.12 -13.83
N ASP A 344 3.71 12.97 -15.15
CA ASP A 344 2.63 13.44 -16.03
C ASP A 344 1.30 12.72 -15.74
N TRP A 345 1.36 11.43 -15.41
CA TRP A 345 0.19 10.69 -14.92
C TRP A 345 -0.31 11.23 -13.57
N HIS A 346 0.56 11.43 -12.57
CA HIS A 346 0.18 11.95 -11.24
C HIS A 346 -0.47 13.33 -11.31
N VAL A 347 0.05 14.23 -12.16
CA VAL A 347 -0.57 15.55 -12.35
C VAL A 347 -1.97 15.41 -12.93
N LYS A 348 -2.16 14.52 -13.90
CA LYS A 348 -3.45 14.33 -14.56
C LYS A 348 -4.47 13.61 -13.68
N SER A 349 -4.04 12.57 -12.97
CA SER A 349 -4.91 11.72 -12.15
C SER A 349 -5.23 12.37 -10.81
N ASP A 350 -4.19 12.83 -10.10
CA ASP A 350 -4.27 13.14 -8.68
C ASP A 350 -4.14 14.66 -8.41
N GLY A 351 -3.77 15.44 -9.44
CA GLY A 351 -3.44 16.86 -9.27
C GLY A 351 -2.14 17.09 -8.48
N VAL A 352 -1.27 16.07 -8.40
CA VAL A 352 -0.02 16.10 -7.66
C VAL A 352 1.12 16.51 -8.59
N HIS A 353 1.71 17.68 -8.35
CA HIS A 353 2.93 18.14 -9.02
C HIS A 353 4.17 17.47 -8.45
N GLY A 354 4.42 16.24 -8.90
CA GLY A 354 5.45 15.36 -8.37
C GLY A 354 5.08 13.89 -8.55
N ILE A 355 5.66 13.04 -7.72
CA ILE A 355 5.42 11.59 -7.69
C ILE A 355 5.35 11.09 -6.25
N PHE A 356 4.49 10.11 -5.98
CA PHE A 356 4.57 9.33 -4.74
C PHE A 356 5.67 8.27 -4.86
N LEU A 357 6.36 8.00 -3.75
CA LEU A 357 7.50 7.08 -3.73
C LEU A 357 7.11 5.75 -3.09
N HIS A 358 6.17 5.02 -3.69
CA HIS A 358 5.58 3.82 -3.09
C HIS A 358 6.63 2.76 -2.71
N ASP A 359 7.36 2.25 -3.69
CA ASP A 359 8.37 1.20 -3.53
C ASP A 359 9.60 1.67 -2.73
N PRO A 360 10.15 2.88 -2.96
CA PRO A 360 11.27 3.36 -2.17
C PRO A 360 10.91 3.46 -0.67
N VAL A 361 9.68 3.85 -0.34
CA VAL A 361 9.22 3.92 1.06
C VAL A 361 9.12 2.52 1.67
N SER A 362 8.63 1.53 0.92
CA SER A 362 8.58 0.13 1.38
C SER A 362 9.98 -0.42 1.64
N PHE A 363 10.93 -0.16 0.74
CA PHE A 363 12.33 -0.51 0.95
C PHE A 363 12.92 0.13 2.20
N LEU A 364 12.60 1.39 2.47
CA LEU A 364 13.05 2.06 3.69
C LEU A 364 12.46 1.46 4.97
N ALA A 365 11.25 0.89 4.94
CA ALA A 365 10.73 0.14 6.08
C ALA A 365 11.53 -1.14 6.36
N LEU A 366 12.23 -1.69 5.36
CA LEU A 366 13.15 -2.81 5.51
C LEU A 366 14.50 -2.37 6.08
N VAL A 367 15.14 -1.36 5.50
CA VAL A 367 16.52 -0.96 5.85
C VAL A 367 16.62 0.07 6.97
N ARG A 368 15.57 0.87 7.18
CA ARG A 368 15.46 1.94 8.17
C ARG A 368 14.09 1.91 8.87
N PRO A 369 13.75 0.78 9.53
CA PRO A 369 12.47 0.64 10.23
C PRO A 369 12.28 1.66 11.37
N ASP A 370 13.37 2.29 11.83
CA ASP A 370 13.34 3.36 12.83
C ASP A 370 12.64 4.65 12.35
N LEU A 371 12.51 4.83 11.03
CA LEU A 371 11.75 5.94 10.43
C LEU A 371 10.24 5.70 10.41
N PHE A 372 9.78 4.58 10.96
CA PHE A 372 8.39 4.17 10.94
C PHE A 372 7.93 3.76 12.33
N THR A 373 6.62 3.87 12.57
CA THR A 373 5.98 3.17 13.69
C THR A 373 5.06 2.09 13.14
N PHE A 374 4.89 0.99 13.87
CA PHE A 374 4.07 -0.14 13.45
C PHE A 374 2.94 -0.45 14.43
N LYS A 375 1.81 -0.90 13.91
CA LYS A 375 0.72 -1.51 14.68
C LYS A 375 0.65 -2.99 14.37
N LYS A 376 0.64 -3.82 15.42
CA LYS A 376 0.39 -5.25 15.28
C LYS A 376 -1.09 -5.54 15.23
N GLY A 377 -1.49 -6.46 14.37
CA GLY A 377 -2.87 -6.95 14.30
C GLY A 377 -3.04 -7.99 13.21
N VAL A 378 -4.20 -8.62 13.17
CA VAL A 378 -4.52 -9.60 12.11
C VAL A 378 -5.02 -8.84 10.90
N VAL A 379 -4.49 -9.15 9.73
CA VAL A 379 -4.95 -8.60 8.44
C VAL A 379 -5.64 -9.70 7.65
N ARG A 380 -6.80 -9.39 7.08
CA ARG A 380 -7.52 -10.23 6.12
C ARG A 380 -7.78 -9.45 4.84
N VAL A 381 -7.90 -10.15 3.73
CA VAL A 381 -8.20 -9.55 2.41
C VAL A 381 -9.58 -9.99 1.94
N GLU A 382 -10.38 -9.04 1.48
CA GLU A 382 -11.62 -9.35 0.78
C GLU A 382 -11.31 -9.90 -0.62
N THR A 383 -11.76 -11.12 -0.91
CA THR A 383 -11.51 -11.79 -2.20
C THR A 383 -12.72 -11.74 -3.13
N GLN A 384 -13.86 -11.21 -2.67
CA GLN A 384 -15.12 -11.21 -3.39
C GLN A 384 -15.83 -9.86 -3.36
N GLY A 385 -16.84 -9.71 -4.21
CA GLY A 385 -17.71 -8.54 -4.23
C GLY A 385 -17.03 -7.25 -4.69
N ILE A 386 -17.65 -6.12 -4.38
CA ILE A 386 -17.23 -4.79 -4.87
C ILE A 386 -15.98 -4.26 -4.16
N CYS A 387 -15.63 -4.84 -3.01
CA CYS A 387 -14.47 -4.46 -2.19
C CYS A 387 -13.30 -5.42 -2.36
N VAL A 388 -13.30 -6.26 -3.40
CA VAL A 388 -12.21 -7.20 -3.69
C VAL A 388 -10.85 -6.48 -3.68
N GLY A 389 -9.88 -7.04 -2.95
CA GLY A 389 -8.56 -6.46 -2.70
C GLY A 389 -8.48 -5.54 -1.48
N HIS A 390 -9.58 -5.29 -0.76
CA HIS A 390 -9.56 -4.47 0.45
C HIS A 390 -8.85 -5.19 1.61
N THR A 391 -7.90 -4.51 2.25
CA THR A 391 -7.14 -4.98 3.40
C THR A 391 -7.74 -4.51 4.71
N LEU A 392 -8.21 -5.45 5.53
CA LEU A 392 -8.89 -5.17 6.79
C LEU A 392 -8.04 -5.58 7.98
N LEU A 393 -7.66 -4.59 8.81
CA LEU A 393 -6.86 -4.78 10.02
C LEU A 393 -7.73 -4.83 11.27
N ASP A 394 -7.69 -5.95 11.99
CA ASP A 394 -8.08 -6.01 13.40
C ASP A 394 -6.87 -5.67 14.28
N GLN A 395 -6.91 -4.50 14.91
CA GLN A 395 -5.86 -4.01 15.80
C GLN A 395 -5.82 -4.73 17.16
N GLY A 396 -6.80 -5.60 17.46
CA GLY A 396 -6.89 -6.31 18.74
C GLY A 396 -7.27 -5.42 19.94
N LEU A 397 -7.68 -4.17 19.70
CA LEU A 397 -8.12 -3.24 20.75
C LEU A 397 -9.46 -3.63 21.39
N LYS A 398 -10.26 -4.44 20.67
CA LYS A 398 -11.57 -4.91 21.11
C LYS A 398 -11.54 -6.42 21.24
N LYS A 399 -12.00 -6.94 22.39
CA LYS A 399 -12.33 -8.36 22.53
C LYS A 399 -13.66 -8.64 21.83
N TRP A 400 -13.66 -9.48 20.81
CA TRP A 400 -14.89 -9.87 20.11
C TRP A 400 -15.70 -10.85 20.94
N ASN A 401 -17.03 -10.69 20.94
CA ASN A 401 -17.95 -11.57 21.69
C ASN A 401 -18.08 -12.97 21.06
N THR A 402 -17.70 -13.11 19.79
CA THR A 402 -17.71 -14.37 19.04
C THR A 402 -16.47 -14.46 18.16
N SER A 403 -16.08 -15.68 17.80
CA SER A 403 -15.09 -15.90 16.75
C SER A 403 -15.54 -15.24 15.45
N ASN A 404 -14.58 -14.73 14.69
CA ASN A 404 -14.77 -14.07 13.40
C ASN A 404 -13.57 -14.38 12.49
N PRO A 405 -13.59 -13.98 11.20
CA PRO A 405 -12.52 -14.33 10.26
C PRO A 405 -11.10 -13.87 10.64
N TRP A 406 -10.91 -12.97 11.60
CA TRP A 406 -9.59 -12.57 12.12
C TRP A 406 -9.14 -13.42 13.30
N THR A 407 -10.05 -14.10 13.98
CA THR A 407 -9.77 -14.84 15.22
C THR A 407 -8.90 -16.07 14.94
N GLY A 408 -7.79 -16.20 15.69
CA GLY A 408 -6.91 -17.37 15.64
C GLY A 408 -5.72 -17.26 14.68
N PHE A 409 -5.69 -16.22 13.83
CA PHE A 409 -4.51 -15.94 13.00
C PHE A 409 -3.45 -15.15 13.77
N SER A 410 -2.19 -15.35 13.39
CA SER A 410 -1.06 -14.61 13.95
C SER A 410 -1.09 -13.14 13.48
N PRO A 411 -0.83 -12.17 14.38
CA PRO A 411 -0.78 -10.77 14.00
C PRO A 411 0.50 -10.46 13.20
N ILE A 412 0.38 -9.59 12.20
CA ILE A 412 1.48 -9.02 11.42
C ILE A 412 1.67 -7.53 11.78
N SER A 413 2.76 -6.92 11.32
CA SER A 413 3.05 -5.51 11.57
C SER A 413 2.59 -4.65 10.39
N VAL A 414 1.74 -3.65 10.64
CA VAL A 414 1.29 -2.67 9.63
C VAL A 414 1.91 -1.32 9.94
N ALA A 415 2.57 -0.71 8.95
CA ALA A 415 3.14 0.63 9.08
C ALA A 415 2.03 1.65 9.37
N TRP A 416 2.23 2.44 10.41
CA TRP A 416 1.20 3.30 11.01
C TRP A 416 1.52 4.79 10.93
N THR A 417 2.79 5.16 11.09
CA THR A 417 3.28 6.52 10.86
C THR A 417 4.67 6.44 10.23
N VAL A 418 5.08 7.53 9.60
CA VAL A 418 6.37 7.66 8.91
C VAL A 418 6.98 9.04 9.20
N ASP A 419 8.28 9.07 9.45
CA ASP A 419 9.10 10.28 9.45
C ASP A 419 9.36 10.71 8.00
N VAL A 420 8.42 11.47 7.42
CA VAL A 420 8.49 11.91 6.02
C VAL A 420 9.80 12.66 5.71
N PRO A 421 10.24 13.67 6.50
CA PRO A 421 11.54 14.31 6.28
C PRO A 421 12.73 13.34 6.32
N GLY A 422 12.77 12.45 7.31
CA GLY A 422 13.85 11.46 7.45
C GLY A 422 13.93 10.50 6.26
N VAL A 423 12.76 10.00 5.80
CA VAL A 423 12.63 9.15 4.61
C VAL A 423 13.10 9.87 3.36
N LEU A 424 12.59 11.09 3.10
CA LEU A 424 12.98 11.86 1.91
C LEU A 424 14.47 12.18 1.90
N SER A 425 15.04 12.55 3.06
CA SER A 425 16.47 12.81 3.18
C SER A 425 17.30 11.56 2.84
N PHE A 426 16.91 10.39 3.34
CA PHE A 426 17.61 9.14 3.05
C PHE A 426 17.53 8.77 1.57
N ILE A 427 16.34 8.87 0.96
CA ILE A 427 16.16 8.58 -0.47
C ILE A 427 17.01 9.53 -1.32
N ARG A 428 16.96 10.85 -1.08
CA ARG A 428 17.78 11.83 -1.82
C ARG A 428 19.27 11.52 -1.70
N ASN A 429 19.76 11.26 -0.49
CA ASN A 429 21.17 10.96 -0.24
C ASN A 429 21.65 9.71 -1.01
N LEU A 430 20.79 8.70 -1.12
CA LEU A 430 21.11 7.47 -1.84
C LEU A 430 21.08 7.68 -3.36
N LEU A 431 20.00 8.28 -3.89
CA LEU A 431 19.83 8.51 -5.32
C LEU A 431 20.83 9.50 -5.91
N MET A 432 21.23 10.53 -5.15
CA MET A 432 22.19 11.54 -5.59
C MET A 432 23.66 11.11 -5.41
N LYS A 433 23.90 9.89 -4.92
CA LYS A 433 25.23 9.32 -4.70
C LYS A 433 25.92 8.94 -6.04
N PRO A 434 27.19 9.33 -6.27
CA PRO A 434 27.93 8.99 -7.50
C PRO A 434 28.20 7.50 -7.77
#